data_AF-A0A2R8BVS2-F1
#
_entry.id   AF-A0A2R8BVS2-F1
#
_cell.length_a   1.000
_cell.length_b   1.000
_cell.length_c   1.000
_cell.angle_alpha   90.00
_cell.angle_beta   90.00
_cell.angle_gamma   90.00
#
_symmetry.space_group_name_H-M   'P 1'
#
loop_
_entity.id
_entity.type
_entity.pdbx_description
1 polymer ?
#
loop_
_entity_poly.entity_id
_entity_poly.type
_entity_poly.pdbx_seq_one_letter_code
_entity_poly.pdbx_strand_id
1 'polypeptide(L)'
;MKIRTLLSVALSIAALAAPVPLLAQEDGQSAVARWQADPTTIFDSTEVDLDEFLWIARPVVVFGDAPQQPAFQDQMDLIARRIDDLARRDVVVVTDSDPDAGSEIRTALRPRGFQMTLIGKDGEVKLRKPSPWSVREISRSIDKMPMRQREIRDGGS
;
A
#
# COMPACT_ATOMS: atom_id res chain seq x y z
N MET A 1 3.02 61.58 52.50
CA MET A 1 1.77 61.34 51.73
C MET A 1 1.77 59.84 51.40
N LYS A 2 1.07 58.99 52.19
CA LYS A 2 -0.19 58.32 51.82
C LYS A 2 -0.12 57.73 50.38
N ILE A 3 -0.36 56.45 50.06
CA ILE A 3 -1.16 55.41 50.72
C ILE A 3 -1.15 54.16 49.81
N ARG A 4 -1.28 52.96 50.42
CA ARG A 4 -1.92 51.70 49.95
C ARG A 4 -1.28 50.86 48.82
N THR A 5 -0.64 49.79 49.29
CA THR A 5 -0.95 48.37 49.05
C THR A 5 -1.92 48.03 47.92
N LEU A 6 -1.50 47.16 47.00
CA LEU A 6 -2.34 46.10 46.44
C LEU A 6 -1.49 44.84 46.17
N LEU A 7 -2.04 43.75 46.69
CA LEU A 7 -1.55 42.38 46.73
C LEU A 7 -1.62 41.76 45.31
N SER A 8 -0.62 40.98 44.91
CA SER A 8 -0.79 40.00 43.83
C SER A 8 0.14 38.81 44.06
N VAL A 9 -0.48 37.68 44.32
CA VAL A 9 0.10 36.36 44.56
C VAL A 9 0.77 35.86 43.28
N ALA A 10 2.08 35.61 43.32
CA ALA A 10 2.80 34.96 42.24
C ALA A 10 2.90 33.45 42.53
N LEU A 11 2.03 32.68 41.88
CA LEU A 11 2.04 31.23 41.87
C LEU A 11 3.28 30.75 41.09
N SER A 12 4.23 30.14 41.80
CA SER A 12 5.43 29.56 41.21
C SER A 12 5.09 28.22 40.58
N ILE A 13 5.11 28.14 39.24
CA ILE A 13 5.09 26.86 38.51
C ILE A 13 6.52 26.58 38.09
N ALA A 14 7.22 25.76 38.88
CA ALA A 14 8.49 25.16 38.48
C ALA A 14 8.19 24.08 37.43
N ALA A 15 8.41 24.39 36.16
CA ALA A 15 8.36 23.42 35.08
C ALA A 15 9.59 22.51 35.16
N LEU A 16 9.42 21.34 35.75
CA LEU A 16 10.41 20.26 35.73
C LEU A 16 10.40 19.64 34.32
N ALA A 17 11.30 20.11 33.45
CA ALA A 17 11.56 19.50 32.16
C ALA A 17 12.31 18.17 32.37
N ALA A 18 11.56 17.07 32.46
CA ALA A 18 12.15 15.74 32.39
C ALA A 18 12.57 15.46 30.92
N PRO A 19 13.79 14.97 30.66
CA PRO A 19 14.18 14.54 29.33
C PRO A 19 13.35 13.31 28.97
N VAL A 20 12.45 13.45 27.99
CA VAL A 20 11.75 12.31 27.41
C VAL A 20 12.82 11.46 26.71
N PRO A 21 13.00 10.18 27.08
CA PRO A 21 13.93 9.33 26.37
C PRO A 21 13.38 9.15 24.96
N LEU A 22 14.11 9.68 23.98
CA LEU A 22 13.92 9.40 22.57
C LEU A 22 14.28 7.91 22.38
N LEU A 23 13.28 7.05 22.53
CA LEU A 23 13.39 5.67 22.09
C LEU A 23 13.64 5.72 20.58
N ALA A 24 14.73 5.08 20.17
CA ALA A 24 15.09 4.89 18.79
C ALA A 24 13.88 4.32 18.04
N GLN A 25 13.32 5.12 17.13
CA GLN A 25 12.35 4.67 16.17
C GLN A 25 13.16 3.89 15.12
N GLU A 26 13.21 2.56 15.26
CA GLU A 26 13.51 1.72 14.10
C GLU A 26 12.49 2.12 13.02
N ASP A 27 12.94 2.41 11.79
CA ASP A 27 12.08 2.83 10.68
C ASP A 27 11.13 1.69 10.24
N GLY A 28 10.17 1.34 11.11
CA GLY A 28 9.09 0.37 10.92
C GLY A 28 7.85 1.05 10.34
N GLN A 29 8.00 1.73 9.21
CA GLN A 29 6.85 2.31 8.50
C GLN A 29 6.01 1.18 7.89
N SER A 30 4.69 1.22 8.11
CA SER A 30 3.76 0.23 7.55
C SER A 30 3.86 0.19 6.02
N ALA A 31 3.50 -0.94 5.41
CA ALA A 31 3.49 -1.09 3.95
C ALA A 31 2.63 -0.01 3.28
N VAL A 32 1.50 0.35 3.91
CA VAL A 32 0.64 1.45 3.47
C VAL A 32 1.38 2.80 3.49
N ALA A 33 2.12 3.12 4.55
CA ALA A 33 2.85 4.39 4.65
C ALA A 33 3.94 4.48 3.57
N ARG A 34 4.68 3.38 3.33
CA ARG A 34 5.66 3.27 2.24
C ARG A 34 5.02 3.49 0.88
N TRP A 35 3.87 2.86 0.62
CA TRP A 35 3.14 3.00 -0.64
C TRP A 35 2.57 4.42 -0.83
N GLN A 36 2.10 5.08 0.23
CA GLN A 36 1.61 6.46 0.15
C GLN A 36 2.74 7.45 -0.14
N ALA A 37 3.94 7.20 0.38
CA ALA A 37 5.12 8.01 0.11
C ALA A 37 5.63 7.82 -1.33
N ASP A 38 5.58 6.59 -1.84
CA ASP A 38 5.91 6.25 -3.23
C ASP A 38 4.96 5.17 -3.78
N PRO A 39 3.90 5.57 -4.51
CA PRO A 39 2.93 4.65 -5.10
C PRO A 39 3.47 3.74 -6.22
N THR A 40 4.76 3.88 -6.55
CA THR A 40 5.47 2.97 -7.48
C THR A 40 6.27 1.89 -6.75
N THR A 41 6.23 1.88 -5.42
CA THR A 41 6.83 0.82 -4.60
C THR A 41 6.21 -0.54 -4.92
N ILE A 42 7.07 -1.54 -5.14
CA ILE A 42 6.71 -2.95 -5.29
C ILE A 42 7.09 -3.66 -4.00
N PHE A 43 6.17 -4.45 -3.46
CA PHE A 43 6.38 -5.19 -2.23
C PHE A 43 6.50 -6.68 -2.48
N ASP A 44 7.30 -7.37 -1.65
CA ASP A 44 7.19 -8.82 -1.52
C ASP A 44 5.94 -9.20 -0.71
N SER A 45 5.33 -10.35 -1.02
CA SER A 45 4.12 -10.82 -0.35
C SER A 45 4.33 -11.13 1.13
N THR A 46 5.57 -11.34 1.57
CA THR A 46 5.91 -11.55 2.99
C THR A 46 5.95 -10.26 3.81
N GLU A 47 5.98 -9.10 3.16
CA GLU A 47 6.04 -7.78 3.82
C GLU A 47 4.68 -7.09 3.96
N VAL A 48 3.62 -7.68 3.39
CA VAL A 48 2.33 -7.02 3.20
C VAL A 48 1.19 -7.88 3.73
N ASP A 49 0.33 -7.25 4.50
CA ASP A 49 -1.04 -7.71 4.71
C ASP A 49 -1.97 -6.95 3.74
N LEU A 50 -2.76 -7.70 2.95
CA LEU A 50 -3.69 -7.11 1.98
C LEU A 50 -4.84 -6.37 2.66
N ASP A 51 -5.18 -6.74 3.89
CA ASP A 51 -6.28 -6.11 4.63
C ASP A 51 -5.93 -4.66 5.04
N GLU A 52 -4.63 -4.34 5.20
CA GLU A 52 -4.17 -2.97 5.42
C GLU A 52 -4.48 -2.04 4.25
N PHE A 53 -4.66 -2.58 3.04
CA PHE A 53 -4.96 -1.80 1.83
C PHE A 53 -6.46 -1.67 1.53
N LEU A 54 -7.34 -2.25 2.35
CA LEU A 54 -8.79 -2.10 2.20
C LEU A 54 -9.19 -0.63 2.18
N TRP A 55 -10.02 -0.28 1.20
CA TRP A 55 -10.52 1.07 0.92
C TRP A 55 -9.43 2.10 0.55
N ILE A 56 -8.16 1.72 0.54
CA ILE A 56 -7.01 2.59 0.26
C ILE A 56 -6.48 2.33 -1.16
N ALA A 57 -6.05 1.10 -1.46
CA ALA A 57 -5.44 0.75 -2.74
C ALA A 57 -5.98 -0.58 -3.29
N ARG A 58 -5.72 -0.84 -4.57
CA ARG A 58 -6.08 -2.05 -5.31
C ARG A 58 -4.84 -2.92 -5.44
N PRO A 59 -4.78 -4.07 -4.77
CA PRO A 59 -3.65 -4.98 -4.95
C PRO A 59 -3.66 -5.61 -6.34
N VAL A 60 -2.53 -5.52 -7.03
CA VAL A 60 -2.16 -6.42 -8.12
C VAL A 60 -1.08 -7.35 -7.60
N VAL A 61 -1.45 -8.61 -7.38
CA VAL A 61 -0.54 -9.64 -6.90
C VAL A 61 -0.03 -10.46 -8.08
N VAL A 62 1.28 -10.52 -8.27
CA VAL A 62 1.94 -11.30 -9.32
C VAL A 62 2.63 -12.49 -8.68
N PHE A 63 2.10 -13.68 -8.98
CA PHE A 63 2.66 -14.95 -8.53
C PHE A 63 3.58 -15.57 -9.59
N GLY A 64 4.66 -16.18 -9.12
CA GLY A 64 5.52 -17.07 -9.89
C GLY A 64 6.02 -18.23 -9.03
N ASP A 65 6.60 -19.24 -9.69
CA ASP A 65 7.24 -20.39 -9.02
C ASP A 65 8.73 -20.14 -8.74
N ALA A 66 9.33 -19.20 -9.46
CA ALA A 66 10.70 -18.75 -9.27
C ALA A 66 10.85 -17.31 -9.82
N PRO A 67 11.78 -16.49 -9.29
CA PRO A 67 12.05 -15.17 -9.83
C PRO A 67 12.43 -15.20 -11.31
N GLN A 68 13.14 -16.23 -11.78
CA GLN A 68 13.60 -16.36 -13.16
C GLN A 68 12.55 -16.97 -14.12
N GLN A 69 11.33 -17.26 -13.65
CA GLN A 69 10.27 -17.80 -14.49
C GLN A 69 9.92 -16.79 -15.61
N PRO A 70 9.89 -17.19 -16.90
CA PRO A 70 9.69 -16.26 -18.01
C PRO A 70 8.42 -15.40 -17.89
N ALA A 71 7.29 -16.00 -17.55
CA ALA A 71 6.03 -15.27 -17.38
C ALA A 71 6.08 -14.25 -16.23
N PHE A 72 6.78 -14.56 -15.14
CA PHE A 72 6.96 -13.63 -14.02
C PHE A 72 7.78 -12.42 -14.47
N GLN A 73 8.93 -12.65 -15.11
CA GLN A 73 9.79 -11.60 -15.66
C GLN A 73 9.03 -10.73 -16.68
N ASP A 74 8.31 -11.33 -17.63
CA ASP A 74 7.49 -10.61 -18.61
C ASP A 74 6.45 -9.70 -17.94
N GLN A 75 5.79 -10.18 -16.88
CA GLN A 75 4.81 -9.39 -16.13
C GLN A 75 5.47 -8.20 -15.41
N MET A 76 6.61 -8.42 -14.76
CA MET A 76 7.35 -7.36 -14.07
C MET A 76 7.87 -6.30 -15.05
N ASP A 77 8.35 -6.72 -16.21
CA ASP A 77 8.73 -5.85 -17.32
C ASP A 77 7.56 -4.97 -17.83
N LEU A 78 6.36 -5.55 -17.94
CA LEU A 78 5.17 -4.82 -18.35
C LEU A 78 4.76 -3.78 -17.31
N ILE A 79 4.89 -4.12 -16.02
CA ILE A 79 4.62 -3.22 -14.89
C ILE A 79 5.64 -2.08 -14.87
N ALA A 80 6.94 -2.39 -14.89
CA ALA A 80 8.01 -1.40 -14.79
C ALA A 80 7.92 -0.31 -15.87
N ARG A 81 7.51 -0.67 -17.09
CA ARG A 81 7.36 0.30 -18.20
C ARG A 81 6.25 1.33 -18.00
N ARG A 82 5.27 1.06 -17.14
CA ARG A 82 4.05 1.89 -16.98
C ARG A 82 3.54 1.91 -15.54
N ILE A 83 4.42 1.81 -14.55
CA ILE A 83 4.00 1.73 -13.14
C ILE A 83 3.24 2.98 -12.70
N ASP A 84 3.56 4.14 -13.25
CA ASP A 84 2.81 5.39 -13.00
C ASP A 84 1.33 5.30 -13.42
N ASP A 85 1.01 4.54 -14.45
CA ASP A 85 -0.39 4.34 -14.88
C ASP A 85 -1.19 3.54 -13.83
N LEU A 86 -0.52 2.63 -13.13
CA LEU A 86 -1.06 1.88 -12.00
C LEU A 86 -1.19 2.78 -10.76
N ALA A 87 -0.15 3.55 -10.44
CA ALA A 87 -0.16 4.52 -9.34
C ALA A 87 -1.35 5.49 -9.41
N ARG A 88 -1.66 6.05 -10.60
CA ARG A 88 -2.82 6.95 -10.81
C ARG A 88 -4.20 6.31 -10.58
N ARG A 89 -4.25 5.00 -10.36
CA ARG A 89 -5.47 4.22 -10.11
C ARG A 89 -5.47 3.59 -8.71
N ASP A 90 -4.59 4.10 -7.85
CA ASP A 90 -4.37 3.62 -6.49
C ASP A 90 -4.06 2.12 -6.50
N VAL A 91 -3.12 1.67 -7.34
CA VAL A 91 -2.70 0.28 -7.41
C VAL A 91 -1.43 0.08 -6.59
N VAL A 92 -1.44 -0.92 -5.73
CA VAL A 92 -0.23 -1.44 -5.07
C VAL A 92 0.18 -2.74 -5.77
N VAL A 93 1.45 -2.86 -6.10
CA VAL A 93 1.98 -4.08 -6.75
C VAL A 93 2.66 -4.93 -5.67
N VAL A 94 2.22 -6.18 -5.58
CA VAL A 94 2.79 -7.18 -4.67
C VAL A 94 3.30 -8.34 -5.51
N THR A 95 4.51 -8.78 -5.25
CA THR A 95 5.13 -9.92 -5.91
C THR A 95 5.25 -11.10 -4.97
N ASP A 96 5.08 -12.29 -5.53
CA ASP A 96 5.37 -13.52 -4.82
C ASP A 96 5.96 -14.53 -5.80
N SER A 97 7.28 -14.71 -5.75
CA SER A 97 8.01 -15.55 -6.70
C SER A 97 8.62 -16.82 -6.08
N ASP A 98 8.36 -17.08 -4.80
CA ASP A 98 8.87 -18.24 -4.08
C ASP A 98 7.72 -19.00 -3.39
N PRO A 99 7.23 -20.11 -3.97
CA PRO A 99 6.22 -20.99 -3.37
C PRO A 99 6.51 -21.41 -1.93
N ASP A 100 7.78 -21.57 -1.58
CA ASP A 100 8.22 -22.11 -0.29
C ASP A 100 8.31 -21.03 0.80
N ALA A 101 8.26 -19.73 0.42
CA ALA A 101 8.23 -18.61 1.36
C ALA A 101 6.95 -18.56 2.21
N GLY A 102 5.89 -19.27 1.82
CA GLY A 102 4.72 -19.51 2.67
C GLY A 102 3.89 -18.28 3.01
N SER A 103 3.85 -17.27 2.15
CA SER A 103 3.07 -16.04 2.39
C SER A 103 1.58 -16.32 2.67
N GLU A 104 0.98 -15.55 3.58
CA GLU A 104 -0.47 -15.63 3.86
C GLU A 104 -1.29 -15.33 2.61
N ILE A 105 -0.79 -14.40 1.77
CA ILE A 105 -1.37 -14.04 0.48
C ILE A 105 -1.44 -15.25 -0.46
N ARG A 106 -0.36 -16.03 -0.62
CA ARG A 106 -0.37 -17.25 -1.45
C ARG A 106 -1.36 -18.28 -0.89
N THR A 107 -1.39 -18.44 0.43
CA THR A 107 -2.31 -19.38 1.10
C THR A 107 -3.77 -19.02 0.85
N ALA A 108 -4.12 -17.73 0.93
CA ALA A 108 -5.47 -17.23 0.68
C ALA A 108 -5.86 -17.30 -0.80
N LEU A 109 -4.97 -16.87 -1.70
CA LEU A 109 -5.29 -16.76 -3.12
C LEU A 109 -5.10 -18.05 -3.91
N ARG A 110 -4.32 -19.03 -3.40
CA ARG A 110 -4.10 -20.36 -3.97
C ARG A 110 -3.78 -20.33 -5.48
N PRO A 111 -2.72 -19.61 -5.90
CA PRO A 111 -2.29 -19.59 -7.30
C PRO A 111 -1.85 -20.99 -7.76
N ARG A 112 -1.87 -21.20 -9.08
CA ARG A 112 -1.34 -22.42 -9.72
C ARG A 112 -0.31 -22.00 -10.77
N GLY A 113 0.96 -22.15 -10.45
CA GLY A 113 2.05 -21.62 -11.26
C GLY A 113 2.02 -20.10 -11.32
N PHE A 114 2.39 -19.54 -12.48
CA PHE A 114 2.20 -18.11 -12.74
C PHE A 114 0.73 -17.72 -12.65
N GLN A 115 0.44 -16.67 -11.88
CA GLN A 115 -0.88 -16.06 -11.84
C GLN A 115 -0.78 -14.57 -11.49
N MET A 116 -1.45 -13.71 -12.25
CA MET A 116 -1.71 -12.33 -11.85
C MET A 116 -3.13 -12.22 -11.29
N THR A 117 -3.28 -11.65 -10.10
CA THR A 117 -4.58 -11.42 -9.45
C THR A 117 -4.78 -9.93 -9.21
N LEU A 118 -5.92 -9.40 -9.65
CA LEU A 118 -6.36 -8.03 -9.34
C LEU A 118 -7.43 -8.08 -8.25
N ILE A 119 -7.22 -7.33 -7.18
CA ILE A 119 -8.10 -7.20 -6.04
C ILE A 119 -8.61 -5.75 -5.99
N GLY A 120 -9.90 -5.58 -5.69
CA GLY A 120 -10.49 -4.26 -5.51
C GLY A 120 -10.14 -3.64 -4.16
N LYS A 121 -10.45 -2.35 -3.98
CA LYS A 121 -10.34 -1.71 -2.66
C LYS A 121 -11.32 -2.32 -1.63
N ASP A 122 -12.32 -3.04 -2.09
CA ASP A 122 -13.26 -3.80 -1.26
C ASP A 122 -12.71 -5.16 -0.79
N GLY A 123 -11.47 -5.51 -1.15
CA GLY A 123 -10.84 -6.79 -0.79
C GLY A 123 -11.28 -7.97 -1.68
N GLU A 124 -12.25 -7.76 -2.57
CA GLU A 124 -12.71 -8.82 -3.44
C GLU A 124 -11.77 -9.02 -4.64
N VAL A 125 -11.51 -10.29 -4.97
CA VAL A 125 -10.81 -10.66 -6.20
C VAL A 125 -11.67 -10.31 -7.41
N LYS A 126 -11.18 -9.40 -8.25
CA LYS A 126 -11.89 -8.92 -9.45
C LYS A 126 -11.51 -9.68 -10.71
N LEU A 127 -10.26 -10.13 -10.79
CA LEU A 127 -9.75 -10.87 -11.95
C LEU A 127 -8.57 -11.76 -11.56
N ARG A 128 -8.46 -12.91 -12.22
CA ARG A 128 -7.27 -13.77 -12.22
C ARG A 128 -6.85 -14.05 -13.66
N LYS A 129 -5.54 -14.03 -13.92
CA LYS A 129 -4.96 -14.32 -15.24
C LYS A 129 -3.81 -15.32 -15.11
N PRO A 130 -3.80 -16.41 -15.91
CA PRO A 130 -2.72 -17.38 -15.93
C PRO A 130 -1.57 -17.01 -16.90
N SER A 131 -1.55 -15.77 -17.41
CA SER A 131 -0.56 -15.27 -18.36
C SER A 131 -0.26 -13.79 -18.09
N PRO A 132 0.92 -13.29 -18.48
CA PRO A 132 1.24 -11.87 -18.34
C PRO A 132 0.19 -10.99 -19.00
N TRP A 133 -0.10 -9.86 -18.36
CA TRP A 133 -1.14 -8.93 -18.77
C TRP A 133 -0.62 -7.50 -18.75
N SER A 134 -0.89 -6.77 -19.83
CA SER A 134 -0.32 -5.43 -19.98
C SER A 134 -0.96 -4.46 -18.99
N VAL A 135 -0.19 -3.47 -18.52
CA VAL A 135 -0.71 -2.37 -17.68
C VAL A 135 -1.89 -1.65 -18.33
N ARG A 136 -1.93 -1.55 -19.66
CA ARG A 136 -3.05 -0.96 -20.40
C ARG A 136 -4.33 -1.79 -20.24
N GLU A 137 -4.23 -3.11 -20.18
CA GLU A 137 -5.38 -3.99 -19.96
C GLU A 137 -5.81 -4.01 -18.50
N ILE A 138 -4.86 -4.05 -17.55
CA ILE A 138 -5.12 -3.90 -16.12
C ILE A 138 -5.88 -2.59 -15.86
N SER A 139 -5.37 -1.47 -16.38
CA SER A 139 -5.98 -0.15 -16.26
C SER A 139 -7.40 -0.13 -16.83
N ARG A 140 -7.61 -0.69 -18.03
CA ARG A 140 -8.95 -0.79 -18.63
C ARG A 140 -9.92 -1.64 -17.82
N SER A 141 -9.43 -2.66 -17.13
CA SER A 141 -10.25 -3.47 -16.21
C SER A 141 -10.67 -2.67 -15.00
N ILE A 142 -9.74 -1.91 -14.40
CA ILE A 142 -9.99 -1.05 -13.24
C ILE A 142 -10.98 0.06 -13.59
N ASP A 143 -10.80 0.74 -14.73
CA ASP A 143 -11.65 1.86 -15.16
C ASP A 143 -13.12 1.44 -15.42
N LYS A 144 -13.38 0.14 -15.59
CA LYS A 144 -14.74 -0.43 -15.72
C LYS A 144 -15.39 -0.80 -14.38
N MET A 145 -14.65 -0.75 -13.27
CA MET A 145 -15.20 -1.11 -11.96
C MET A 145 -16.18 -0.03 -11.48
N PRO A 146 -17.37 -0.41 -10.94
CA PRO A 146 -18.35 0.56 -10.45
C PRO A 146 -17.79 1.52 -9.40
N MET A 147 -16.94 1.02 -8.49
CA MET A 147 -16.27 1.85 -7.50
C MET A 147 -15.34 2.88 -8.14
N ARG A 148 -14.54 2.47 -9.14
CA ARG A 148 -13.65 3.38 -9.86
C ARG A 148 -14.43 4.46 -10.62
N GLN A 149 -15.56 4.10 -11.21
CA GLN A 149 -16.44 5.06 -11.88
C GLN A 149 -17.05 6.09 -10.92
N ARG A 150 -17.30 5.69 -9.66
CA ARG A 150 -17.71 6.63 -8.61
C ARG A 150 -16.55 7.55 -8.21
N GLU A 151 -15.36 7.03 -7.97
CA GLU A 151 -14.16 7.85 -7.69
C GLU A 151 -13.92 8.94 -8.75
N ILE A 152 -14.05 8.58 -10.03
CA ILE A 152 -13.86 9.54 -11.14
C ILE A 152 -14.97 10.60 -11.15
N ARG A 153 -16.21 10.23 -10.80
CA ARG A 153 -17.36 11.14 -10.76
C ARG A 153 -17.29 12.09 -9.58
N ASP A 154 -16.93 11.56 -8.41
CA ASP A 154 -17.00 12.26 -7.13
C ASP A 154 -15.68 13.02 -6.84
N GLY A 155 -14.55 12.55 -7.37
CA GLY A 155 -13.23 13.18 -7.24
C GLY A 155 -12.86 14.13 -8.39
N GLY A 156 -13.78 14.38 -9.33
CA GLY A 156 -13.60 15.31 -10.45
C GLY A 156 -14.07 16.74 -10.21
N SER A 157 -14.30 17.14 -8.94
CA SER A 157 -14.67 18.53 -8.54
C SER A 157 -13.47 19.32 -8.05
#